data_AF-A0A2P6PCW3-F1
#
_entry.id   AF-A0A2P6PCW3-F1
#
_cell.length_a   1.000
_cell.length_b   1.000
_cell.length_c   1.000
_cell.angle_alpha   90.00
_cell.angle_beta   90.00
_cell.angle_gamma   90.00
#
_symmetry.space_group_name_H-M   'P 1'
#
loop_
_entity.id
_entity.type
_entity.pdbx_description
1 polymer ?
#
loop_
_entity_poly.entity_id
_entity_poly.type
_entity_poly.pdbx_seq_one_letter_code
_entity_poly.pdbx_strand_id
1 'polypeptide(L)'
;MEMNQGLLQCTGVSHASIILRTTLKYKLASKLTGSGGGGCVLTLLPTLLSATVVDKVTAELESCGFPCLTAAIGGQGVQVCFGGSS
;
A
#
# COMPACT_ATOMS: atom_id res chain seq x y z
N MET A 1 7.79 -8.28 -1.08
CA MET A 1 6.33 -8.38 -0.84
C MET A 1 5.67 -9.45 -1.69
N GLU A 2 6.15 -9.68 -2.91
CA GLU A 2 5.53 -10.53 -3.92
C GLU A 2 5.36 -11.99 -3.51
N MET A 3 6.38 -12.61 -2.91
CA MET A 3 6.29 -14.01 -2.44
C MET A 3 5.09 -14.23 -1.50
N ASN A 4 4.96 -13.40 -0.47
CA ASN A 4 3.87 -13.53 0.50
C ASN A 4 2.51 -13.24 -0.13
N GLN A 5 2.43 -12.35 -1.12
CA GLN A 5 1.19 -12.11 -1.85
C GLN A 5 0.81 -13.33 -2.72
N GLY A 6 1.78 -13.97 -3.36
CA GLY A 6 1.56 -15.23 -4.08
C GLY A 6 1.08 -16.36 -3.16
N LEU A 7 1.68 -16.49 -1.97
CA LEU A 7 1.23 -17.48 -0.98
C LEU A 7 -0.22 -17.22 -0.51
N LEU A 8 -0.60 -15.95 -0.30
CA LEU A 8 -1.99 -15.60 0.05
C LEU A 8 -2.99 -15.89 -1.09
N GLN A 9 -2.55 -15.83 -2.35
CA GLN A 9 -3.37 -16.28 -3.47
C GLN A 9 -3.58 -17.79 -3.45
N CYS A 10 -2.52 -18.55 -3.17
CA CYS A 10 -2.61 -20.01 -3.07
C CYS A 10 -3.51 -20.48 -1.91
N THR A 11 -3.61 -19.72 -0.81
CA THR A 11 -4.50 -20.07 0.31
C THR A 11 -5.97 -19.68 0.08
N GLY A 12 -6.31 -19.10 -1.08
CA GLY A 12 -7.68 -18.75 -1.45
C GLY A 12 -8.24 -17.52 -0.72
N VAL A 13 -7.45 -16.88 0.14
CA VAL A 13 -7.84 -15.66 0.86
C VAL A 13 -7.52 -14.38 0.07
N SER A 14 -6.88 -14.50 -1.09
CA SER A 14 -6.68 -13.35 -1.98
C SER A 14 -7.79 -13.29 -3.02
N HIS A 15 -8.49 -12.15 -3.05
CA HIS A 15 -9.19 -11.75 -4.27
C HIS A 15 -8.16 -11.09 -5.21
N ALA A 16 -8.29 -11.28 -6.53
CA ALA A 16 -7.45 -10.59 -7.50
C ALA A 16 -7.86 -9.11 -7.56
N SER A 17 -7.46 -8.34 -6.54
CA SER A 17 -7.86 -6.95 -6.44
C SER A 17 -7.21 -6.15 -7.55
N ILE A 18 -8.01 -5.29 -8.17
CA ILE A 18 -7.58 -4.27 -9.14
C ILE A 18 -6.38 -3.49 -8.60
N ILE A 19 -6.29 -3.28 -7.28
CA ILE A 19 -5.15 -2.64 -6.61
C ILE A 19 -3.83 -3.33 -6.95
N LEU A 20 -3.74 -4.67 -6.81
CA LEU A 20 -2.49 -5.41 -7.08
C LEU A 20 -2.06 -5.31 -8.54
N ARG A 21 -3.02 -5.29 -9.47
CA ARG A 21 -2.73 -5.13 -10.90
C ARG A 21 -2.27 -3.71 -11.23
N THR A 22 -2.95 -2.71 -10.67
CA THR A 22 -2.62 -1.30 -10.86
C THR A 22 -1.24 -0.98 -10.31
N THR A 23 -0.89 -1.43 -9.09
CA THR A 23 0.43 -1.14 -8.52
C THR A 23 1.57 -1.86 -9.24
N LEU A 24 1.33 -3.07 -9.75
CA LEU A 24 2.30 -3.82 -10.55
C LEU A 24 2.65 -3.11 -11.87
N LYS A 25 1.69 -2.42 -12.51
CA LYS A 25 1.92 -1.57 -13.71
C LYS A 25 2.98 -0.50 -13.45
N TYR A 26 3.06 0.00 -12.22
CA TYR A 26 4.05 0.98 -11.76
C TYR A 26 5.31 0.32 -11.15
N LYS A 27 5.47 -0.99 -11.28
CA LYS A 27 6.57 -1.79 -10.69
C LYS A 27 6.66 -1.67 -9.17
N LEU A 28 5.52 -1.51 -8.50
CA LEU A 28 5.42 -1.45 -7.06
C LEU A 28 4.96 -2.80 -6.51
N ALA A 29 5.66 -3.28 -5.47
CA ALA A 29 5.28 -4.51 -4.80
C ALA A 29 4.20 -4.23 -3.76
N SER A 30 3.10 -4.99 -3.83
CA SER A 30 1.96 -4.85 -2.92
C SER A 30 1.56 -6.19 -2.32
N LYS A 31 0.91 -6.16 -1.15
CA LYS A 31 0.33 -7.33 -0.50
C LYS A 31 -0.93 -6.95 0.29
N LEU A 32 -1.89 -7.86 0.31
CA LEU A 32 -3.05 -7.80 1.21
C LEU A 32 -2.63 -7.85 2.68
N THR A 33 -3.31 -7.09 3.52
CA THR A 33 -3.14 -7.11 4.97
C THR A 33 -4.44 -7.48 5.67
N GLY A 34 -4.32 -8.13 6.83
CA GLY A 34 -5.48 -8.68 7.56
C GLY A 34 -5.87 -10.09 7.11
N SER A 35 -7.16 -10.40 7.19
CA SER A 35 -7.74 -11.73 6.96
C SER A 35 -7.77 -12.16 5.48
N GLY A 36 -7.58 -11.24 4.55
CA GLY A 36 -7.85 -11.46 3.12
C GLY A 36 -9.34 -11.29 2.77
N GLY A 37 -9.70 -11.57 1.51
CA GLY A 37 -11.05 -11.45 0.97
C GLY A 37 -11.51 -10.02 0.65
N GLY A 38 -10.70 -9.02 1.02
CA GLY A 38 -11.02 -7.59 0.91
C GLY A 38 -10.17 -6.79 1.90
N GLY A 39 -10.56 -5.54 2.17
CA GLY A 39 -9.90 -4.67 3.14
C GLY A 39 -8.77 -3.84 2.54
N CYS A 40 -7.64 -3.77 3.24
CA CYS A 40 -6.52 -2.90 2.88
C CYS A 40 -5.42 -3.65 2.13
N VAL A 41 -4.71 -2.91 1.27
CA VAL A 41 -3.50 -3.36 0.58
C VAL A 41 -2.36 -2.44 1.01
N LEU A 42 -1.23 -3.01 1.38
CA LEU A 42 0.00 -2.25 1.52
C LEU A 42 0.78 -2.31 0.22
N THR A 43 1.28 -1.16 -0.21
CA THR A 43 2.17 -1.00 -1.36
C THR A 43 3.47 -0.40 -0.87
N LEU A 44 4.59 -1.08 -1.10
CA LEU A 44 5.90 -0.58 -0.71
C LEU A 44 6.36 0.49 -1.71
N LEU A 45 6.68 1.68 -1.20
CA LEU A 45 7.25 2.77 -1.99
C LEU A 45 8.79 2.78 -1.80
N PRO A 46 9.58 2.52 -2.85
CA PRO A 46 11.04 2.64 -2.77
C PRO A 46 11.48 4.07 -2.45
N THR A 47 12.59 4.23 -1.73
CA THR A 47 13.13 5.54 -1.32
C THR A 47 13.48 6.46 -2.49
N LEU A 48 13.88 5.89 -3.63
CA LEU A 48 14.23 6.61 -4.85
C LEU A 48 13.05 6.75 -5.84
N LEU A 49 11.83 6.42 -5.41
CA LEU A 49 10.66 6.54 -6.26
C LEU A 49 10.31 8.02 -6.48
N SER A 50 10.10 8.40 -7.75
CA SER A 50 9.66 9.75 -8.09
C SER A 50 8.26 10.02 -7.53
N ALA A 51 8.07 11.21 -6.94
CA ALA A 51 6.76 11.69 -6.45
C ALA A 51 5.67 11.60 -7.54
N THR A 52 6.02 11.91 -8.79
CA THR A 52 5.09 11.81 -9.92
C THR A 52 4.54 10.40 -10.13
N VAL A 53 5.32 9.36 -9.82
CA VAL A 53 4.83 7.97 -9.89
C VAL A 53 3.85 7.69 -8.76
N VAL A 54 4.12 8.22 -7.55
CA VAL A 54 3.21 8.11 -6.39
C VAL A 54 1.87 8.79 -6.68
N ASP A 55 1.90 9.99 -7.26
CA ASP A 55 0.68 10.73 -7.62
C ASP A 55 -0.14 9.98 -8.67
N LYS A 56 0.52 9.44 -9.71
CA LYS A 56 -0.14 8.67 -10.77
C LYS A 56 -0.80 7.40 -10.27
N VAL A 57 -0.09 6.61 -9.45
CA VAL A 57 -0.67 5.37 -8.91
C VAL A 57 -1.82 5.67 -7.95
N THR A 58 -1.69 6.73 -7.14
CA THR A 58 -2.75 7.20 -6.23
C THR A 58 -3.99 7.60 -7.01
N ALA A 59 -3.85 8.46 -8.02
CA ALA A 59 -4.97 8.90 -8.85
C ALA A 59 -5.65 7.74 -9.59
N GLU A 60 -4.88 6.78 -10.13
CA GLU A 60 -5.45 5.60 -10.81
C GLU A 60 -6.24 4.72 -9.83
N LEU A 61 -5.71 4.48 -8.63
CA LEU A 61 -6.41 3.71 -7.59
C LEU A 61 -7.68 4.42 -7.09
N GLU A 62 -7.62 5.72 -6.86
CA GLU A 62 -8.78 6.51 -6.41
C GLU A 62 -9.87 6.60 -7.48
N SER A 63 -9.48 6.71 -8.76
CA SER A 63 -10.44 6.66 -9.89
C SER A 63 -11.18 5.32 -9.97
N CYS A 64 -10.58 4.24 -9.45
CA CYS A 64 -11.20 2.93 -9.34
C CYS A 64 -12.01 2.76 -8.04
N GLY A 65 -12.13 3.81 -7.21
CA GLY A 65 -12.87 3.78 -5.94
C GLY A 65 -12.07 3.26 -4.75
N PHE A 66 -10.73 3.24 -4.81
CA PHE A 66 -9.87 2.80 -3.71
C PHE A 66 -9.15 4.00 -3.08
N PRO A 67 -9.61 4.47 -1.90
CA PRO A 67 -8.93 5.53 -1.17
C PRO A 67 -7.49 5.13 -0.83
N CYS A 68 -6.56 6.06 -1.02
CA CYS A 68 -5.14 5.82 -0.82
C CYS A 68 -4.58 6.72 0.29
N LEU A 69 -3.72 6.15 1.13
CA LEU A 69 -3.03 6.88 2.19
C LEU A 69 -1.53 6.55 2.11
N THR A 70 -0.70 7.58 2.03
CA THR A 70 0.76 7.43 2.15
C THR A 70 1.14 7.52 3.62
N ALA A 71 1.82 6.49 4.13
CA ALA A 71 2.28 6.45 5.50
C ALA A 71 3.67 5.84 5.60
N ALA A 72 4.45 6.29 6.59
CA ALA A 72 5.67 5.61 7.01
C ALA A 72 5.32 4.49 8.00
N ILE A 73 5.99 3.35 7.87
CA ILE A 73 5.82 2.18 8.75
C ILE A 73 7.04 2.07 9.67
N GLY A 74 6.82 1.64 10.93
CA GLY A 74 7.89 1.47 11.92
C GLY A 74 8.21 2.74 12.72
N GLY A 75 7.21 3.58 12.98
CA GLY A 75 7.37 4.79 13.79
C GLY A 75 7.69 4.52 15.27
N GLN A 76 7.92 5.60 16.01
CA GLN A 76 8.43 5.59 17.40
C GLN A 76 7.46 5.00 18.46
N GLY A 77 6.22 4.68 18.09
CA GLY A 77 5.19 4.30 19.05
C GLY A 77 4.60 5.51 19.79
N VAL A 78 4.25 5.32 21.08
CA VAL A 78 3.61 6.36 21.92
C VAL A 78 4.61 7.49 22.21
N GLN A 79 4.19 8.74 22.00
CA GLN A 79 4.99 9.92 22.28
C GLN A 79 4.14 10.98 22.98
N VAL A 80 4.76 11.76 23.87
CA VAL A 80 4.16 12.97 24.43
C VAL A 80 4.64 14.16 23.60
N CYS A 81 3.73 14.83 22.90
CA CYS A 81 4.03 16.08 22.21
C CYS A 81 3.70 17.26 23.12
N PHE A 82 4.73 17.92 23.65
CA PHE A 82 4.59 19.25 24.21
C PHE A 82 4.61 20.23 23.04
N GLY A 83 3.50 20.93 22.79
CA GLY A 83 3.38 21.87 21.67
C GLY A 83 4.45 22.96 21.76
N GLY A 84 5.54 22.78 21.01
CA GLY A 84 6.67 23.69 20.95
C GLY A 84 7.19 23.72 19.52
N SER A 85 6.40 24.27 18.61
CA SER A 85 6.89 24.73 17.32
C SER A 85 7.19 26.22 17.45
N SER A 86 8.48 26.55 17.53
CA SER A 86 9.01 27.87 17.17
C SER A 86 8.79 28.15 15.69
#